data_AF-A0A9Q9J099-F1
#
_entry.id   AF-A0A9Q9J099-F1
#
_cell.length_a   1.000
_cell.length_b   1.000
_cell.length_c   1.000
_cell.angle_alpha   90.00
_cell.angle_beta   90.00
_cell.angle_gamma   90.00
#
_symmetry.space_group_name_H-M   'P 1'
#
loop_
_entity.id
_entity.type
_entity.pdbx_description
1 polymer ?
#
loop_
_entity_poly.entity_id
_entity_poly.type
_entity_poly.pdbx_seq_one_letter_code
_entity_poly.pdbx_strand_id
1 'polypeptide(L)'
;MRGPFASLLQRLRIHRPTNASGDRVSNSLAHAQPRIEVGSTLHTMAGLDPVAAAAFADAFVVEIEHAIDTCTLGDAGTPQAQALQQIHSLKNTISLTGSQQLLTACDQLRDAASHDTLGDTLAQRFTAVANAAGLLVKHYRRSLPSDNADPHA
;
A
#
# COMPACT_ATOMS: atom_id res chain seq x y z
N MET A 1 -25.29 63.47 14.95
CA MET A 1 -25.53 62.04 15.24
C MET A 1 -25.21 61.82 16.71
N ARG A 2 -26.22 61.57 17.56
CA ARG A 2 -26.42 60.28 18.27
C ARG A 2 -25.10 59.69 18.80
N GLY A 3 -24.78 59.51 20.07
CA GLY A 3 -25.44 59.58 21.38
C GLY A 3 -24.50 58.80 22.34
N PRO A 4 -24.33 59.20 23.60
CA PRO A 4 -23.46 58.50 24.57
C PRO A 4 -24.18 57.26 25.12
N PHE A 5 -23.47 56.31 25.77
CA PHE A 5 -23.90 55.54 26.97
C PHE A 5 -23.08 54.24 27.16
N ALA A 6 -22.46 54.17 28.34
CA ALA A 6 -22.38 53.03 29.25
C ALA A 6 -21.86 51.66 28.76
N SER A 7 -20.66 51.36 29.29
CA SER A 7 -20.28 50.10 29.94
C SER A 7 -21.45 49.17 30.30
N LEU A 8 -21.35 47.90 29.88
CA LEU A 8 -21.81 46.67 30.55
C LEU A 8 -21.89 45.59 29.48
N LEU A 9 -20.94 44.65 29.48
CA LEU A 9 -21.15 43.21 29.21
C LEU A 9 -19.80 42.45 29.35
N GLN A 10 -19.12 42.69 30.48
CA GLN A 10 -18.47 41.57 31.16
C GLN A 10 -19.59 40.72 31.76
N ARG A 11 -20.09 39.71 31.04
CA ARG A 11 -20.69 38.50 31.61
C ARG A 11 -21.18 37.54 30.52
N LEU A 12 -20.77 36.28 30.69
CA LEU A 12 -21.48 35.05 30.34
C LEU A 12 -21.42 34.55 28.89
N ARG A 13 -20.43 33.68 28.61
CA ARG A 13 -20.59 32.20 28.54
C ARG A 13 -19.30 31.61 27.94
N ILE A 14 -18.45 30.96 28.73
CA ILE A 14 -18.45 29.50 28.93
C ILE A 14 -18.77 28.75 27.63
N HIS A 15 -17.72 28.43 26.86
CA HIS A 15 -17.56 27.12 26.25
C HIS A 15 -16.07 26.81 26.10
N ARG A 16 -15.61 25.90 26.98
CA ARG A 16 -14.43 25.07 26.74
C ARG A 16 -14.82 24.02 25.70
N PRO A 17 -13.95 23.75 24.71
CA PRO A 17 -13.31 22.42 24.67
C PRO A 17 -11.80 22.59 24.42
N THR A 18 -10.91 22.08 25.29
CA THR A 18 -10.27 20.75 25.15
C THR A 18 -10.05 20.27 23.71
N ASN A 19 -8.77 20.01 23.41
CA ASN A 19 -8.23 19.09 22.40
C ASN A 19 -7.89 19.71 21.04
N ALA A 20 -6.66 20.22 20.93
CA ALA A 20 -5.87 20.14 19.70
C ALA A 20 -4.65 19.23 19.94
N SER A 21 -4.93 17.99 20.36
CA SER A 21 -3.98 16.87 20.32
C SER A 21 -4.64 15.76 19.50
N GLY A 22 -4.87 16.03 18.21
CA GLY A 22 -5.54 15.09 17.30
C GLY A 22 -4.93 15.02 15.91
N ASP A 23 -4.03 15.95 15.54
CA ASP A 23 -3.60 16.09 14.14
C ASP A 23 -2.21 15.52 13.83
N ARG A 24 -1.53 14.95 14.84
CA ARG A 24 -0.21 14.31 14.65
C ARG A 24 -0.27 12.79 14.50
N VAL A 25 -1.39 12.15 14.83
CA VAL A 25 -1.51 10.68 14.77
C VAL A 25 -1.93 10.21 13.36
N SER A 26 -2.77 11.00 12.66
CA SER A 26 -3.24 10.65 11.31
C SER A 26 -2.15 10.73 10.23
N ASN A 27 -1.14 11.58 10.43
CA ASN A 27 -0.05 11.75 9.46
C ASN A 27 1.13 10.78 9.67
N SER A 28 1.23 10.14 10.86
CA SER A 28 2.31 9.19 11.14
C SER A 28 2.06 7.80 10.56
N LEU A 29 0.80 7.45 10.27
CA LEU A 29 0.42 6.19 9.61
C LEU A 29 0.54 6.25 8.07
N ALA A 30 0.54 7.46 7.49
CA ALA A 30 0.56 7.67 6.04
C ALA A 30 1.92 7.37 5.36
N HIS A 31 2.98 7.15 6.15
CA HIS A 31 4.35 6.91 5.65
C HIS A 31 4.99 5.62 6.19
N ALA A 32 4.20 4.71 6.77
CA ALA A 32 4.74 3.44 7.19
C ALA A 32 5.22 2.65 5.97
N GLN A 33 6.52 2.37 5.90
CA GLN A 33 7.10 1.62 4.79
C GLN A 33 6.46 0.22 4.72
N PRO A 34 6.17 -0.29 3.51
CA PRO A 34 5.75 -1.66 3.30
C PRO A 34 6.73 -2.64 3.97
N ARG A 35 6.20 -3.66 4.64
CA ARG A 35 6.98 -4.72 5.28
C ARG A 35 6.31 -6.07 5.07
N ILE A 36 7.11 -7.14 5.06
CA ILE A 36 6.60 -8.50 5.12
C ILE A 36 6.06 -8.71 6.54
N GLU A 37 4.76 -8.99 6.65
CA GLU A 37 4.13 -9.18 7.96
C GLU A 37 4.46 -10.56 8.55
N VAL A 38 4.59 -10.61 9.87
CA VAL A 38 4.74 -11.87 10.62
C VAL A 38 3.48 -12.71 10.41
N GLY A 39 3.67 -14.00 10.12
CA GLY A 39 2.57 -14.93 9.81
C GLY A 39 2.03 -14.83 8.38
N SER A 40 2.59 -13.97 7.53
CA SER A 40 2.34 -14.01 6.08
C SER A 40 2.86 -15.32 5.45
N THR A 41 2.42 -15.63 4.23
CA THR A 41 2.91 -16.80 3.49
C THR A 41 4.43 -16.74 3.34
N LEU A 42 4.97 -15.62 2.88
CA LEU A 42 6.41 -15.43 2.71
C LEU A 42 7.19 -15.60 4.02
N HIS A 43 6.68 -15.06 5.13
CA HIS A 43 7.29 -15.20 6.45
C HIS A 43 7.26 -16.65 6.93
N THR A 44 6.11 -17.32 6.78
CA THR A 44 5.92 -18.71 7.21
C THR A 44 6.83 -19.65 6.43
N MET A 45 6.94 -19.46 5.11
CA MET A 45 7.84 -20.26 4.26
C MET A 45 9.28 -20.15 4.72
N ALA A 46 9.78 -18.95 5.04
CA ALA A 46 11.17 -18.81 5.48
C ALA A 46 11.46 -19.47 6.83
N GLY A 47 10.45 -19.61 7.70
CA GLY A 47 10.57 -20.38 8.95
C GLY A 47 10.62 -21.90 8.74
N LEU A 48 10.13 -22.39 7.61
CA LEU A 48 10.05 -23.82 7.29
C LEU A 48 11.19 -24.27 6.36
N ASP A 49 11.38 -23.55 5.27
CA ASP A 49 12.39 -23.80 4.25
C ASP A 49 12.84 -22.45 3.65
N PRO A 50 13.98 -21.91 4.13
CA PRO A 50 14.52 -20.66 3.64
C PRO A 50 14.92 -20.67 2.16
N VAL A 51 15.28 -21.83 1.61
CA VAL A 51 15.68 -21.98 0.19
C VAL A 51 14.43 -21.94 -0.70
N ALA A 52 13.37 -22.64 -0.31
CA ALA A 52 12.07 -22.54 -0.99
C ALA A 52 11.46 -21.14 -0.88
N ALA A 53 11.59 -20.47 0.28
CA ALA A 53 11.15 -19.09 0.46
C ALA A 53 11.90 -18.11 -0.46
N ALA A 54 13.18 -18.36 -0.68
CA ALA A 54 14.02 -17.62 -1.62
C ALA A 54 13.53 -17.79 -3.06
N ALA A 55 13.37 -19.03 -3.53
CA ALA A 55 12.85 -19.32 -4.87
C ALA A 55 11.43 -18.75 -5.08
N PHE A 56 10.59 -18.81 -4.05
CA PHE A 56 9.26 -18.21 -4.08
C PHE A 56 9.30 -16.68 -4.18
N ALA A 57 10.20 -16.02 -3.44
CA ALA A 57 10.39 -14.58 -3.55
C ALA A 57 10.88 -14.17 -4.95
N ASP A 58 11.74 -14.99 -5.58
CA ASP A 58 12.17 -14.78 -6.97
C ASP A 58 10.99 -14.93 -7.95
N ALA A 59 10.15 -15.96 -7.79
CA ALA A 59 8.95 -16.15 -8.60
C ALA A 59 7.91 -15.03 -8.41
N PHE A 60 7.73 -14.55 -7.17
CA PHE A 60 6.86 -13.41 -6.87
C PHE A 60 7.28 -12.17 -7.65
N VAL A 61 8.59 -11.89 -7.72
CA VAL A 61 9.10 -10.74 -8.45
C VAL A 61 8.78 -10.84 -9.94
N VAL A 62 8.96 -12.02 -10.53
CA VAL A 62 8.60 -12.27 -11.93
C VAL A 62 7.11 -12.02 -12.17
N GLU A 63 6.24 -12.46 -11.26
CA GLU A 63 4.79 -12.22 -11.35
C GLU A 63 4.44 -10.72 -11.27
N ILE A 64 5.13 -9.96 -10.43
CA ILE A 64 4.97 -8.50 -10.36
C ILE A 64 5.40 -7.83 -11.66
N GLU A 65 6.54 -8.22 -12.23
CA GLU A 65 7.04 -7.71 -13.50
C GLU A 65 6.06 -8.03 -14.63
N HIS A 66 5.53 -9.26 -14.68
CA HIS A 66 4.49 -9.65 -15.62
C HIS A 66 3.20 -8.82 -15.47
N ALA A 67 2.75 -8.56 -14.24
CA ALA A 67 1.57 -7.73 -13.99
C ALA A 67 1.76 -6.28 -14.47
N ILE A 68 2.97 -5.73 -14.39
CA ILE A 68 3.30 -4.41 -14.91
C ILE A 68 3.29 -4.41 -16.44
N ASP A 69 3.97 -5.39 -17.05
CA ASP A 69 4.11 -5.48 -18.51
C ASP A 69 2.78 -5.72 -19.23
N THR A 70 1.83 -6.37 -18.56
CA THR A 70 0.49 -6.65 -19.10
C THR A 70 -0.59 -5.67 -18.65
N CYS A 71 -0.20 -4.61 -17.93
CA CYS A 71 -1.14 -3.59 -17.43
C CYS A 71 -1.76 -2.81 -18.59
N THR A 72 -3.07 -2.86 -18.73
CA THR A 72 -3.82 -2.13 -19.78
C THR A 72 -4.65 -0.97 -19.23
N LEU A 73 -4.51 -0.63 -17.94
CA LEU A 73 -5.34 0.39 -17.28
C LEU A 73 -5.24 1.80 -17.90
N GLY A 74 -4.16 2.07 -18.66
CA GLY A 74 -3.95 3.31 -19.40
C GLY A 74 -4.57 3.31 -20.80
N ASP A 75 -4.92 2.13 -21.32
CA ASP A 75 -5.40 1.98 -22.69
C ASP A 75 -6.85 2.43 -22.81
N ALA A 76 -7.13 3.28 -23.80
CA ALA A 76 -8.47 3.83 -24.05
C ALA A 76 -9.56 2.77 -24.32
N GLY A 77 -9.17 1.54 -24.68
CA GLY A 77 -10.07 0.42 -24.97
C GLY A 77 -10.29 -0.54 -23.81
N THR A 78 -9.61 -0.37 -22.67
CA THR A 78 -9.70 -1.34 -21.57
C THR A 78 -11.07 -1.30 -20.91
N PRO A 79 -11.83 -2.41 -20.91
CA PRO A 79 -13.09 -2.49 -20.20
C PRO A 79 -12.86 -2.40 -18.69
N GLN A 80 -13.77 -1.74 -17.97
CA GLN A 80 -13.69 -1.61 -16.51
C GLN A 80 -13.58 -2.98 -15.80
N ALA A 81 -14.31 -3.99 -16.26
CA ALA A 81 -14.23 -5.34 -15.71
C ALA A 81 -12.81 -5.94 -15.82
N GLN A 82 -12.13 -5.70 -16.94
CA GLN A 82 -10.75 -6.15 -17.15
C GLN A 82 -9.78 -5.37 -16.26
N ALA A 83 -9.96 -4.06 -16.10
CA ALA A 83 -9.15 -3.26 -15.18
C ALA A 83 -9.27 -3.75 -13.72
N LEU A 84 -10.51 -4.03 -13.26
CA LEU A 84 -10.76 -4.58 -11.93
C LEU A 84 -10.16 -5.97 -11.76
N GLN A 85 -10.19 -6.81 -12.80
CA GLN A 85 -9.54 -8.12 -12.79
C GLN A 85 -8.01 -8.00 -12.65
N GLN A 86 -7.37 -7.08 -13.35
CA GLN A 86 -5.92 -6.85 -13.22
C GLN A 86 -5.55 -6.38 -11.81
N ILE A 87 -6.31 -5.44 -11.24
CA ILE A 87 -6.11 -4.96 -9.86
C ILE A 87 -6.30 -6.09 -8.86
N HIS A 88 -7.31 -6.94 -9.05
CA HIS A 88 -7.56 -8.09 -8.20
C HIS A 88 -6.40 -9.10 -8.30
N SER A 89 -5.92 -9.41 -9.50
CA SER A 89 -4.76 -10.28 -9.70
C SER A 89 -3.53 -9.77 -8.95
N LEU A 90 -3.22 -8.48 -9.10
CA LEU A 90 -2.13 -7.84 -8.36
C LEU A 90 -2.32 -7.95 -6.84
N LYS A 91 -3.53 -7.69 -6.33
CA LYS A 91 -3.84 -7.79 -4.90
C LYS A 91 -3.62 -9.21 -4.38
N ASN A 92 -4.02 -10.24 -5.12
CA ASN A 92 -3.84 -11.63 -4.72
C ASN A 92 -2.35 -11.98 -4.59
N THR A 93 -1.53 -11.57 -5.55
CA THR A 93 -0.07 -11.73 -5.46
C THR A 93 0.45 -11.02 -4.21
N ILE A 94 0.13 -9.73 -4.05
CA ILE A 94 0.59 -8.91 -2.91
C ILE A 94 0.16 -9.48 -1.55
N SER A 95 -1.00 -10.13 -1.47
CA SER A 95 -1.52 -10.71 -0.22
C SER A 95 -0.57 -11.73 0.43
N LEU A 96 0.29 -12.37 -0.37
CA LEU A 96 1.30 -13.33 0.09
C LEU A 96 2.37 -12.70 1.00
N THR A 97 2.55 -11.38 0.91
CA THR A 97 3.44 -10.58 1.77
C THR A 97 2.81 -10.23 3.12
N GLY A 98 1.48 -10.29 3.22
CA GLY A 98 0.69 -9.79 4.34
C GLY A 98 0.72 -8.28 4.55
N SER A 99 1.46 -7.51 3.73
CA SER A 99 1.66 -6.07 3.92
C SER A 99 0.34 -5.29 3.87
N GLN A 100 -0.10 -4.79 5.03
CA GLN A 100 -1.35 -4.03 5.12
C GLN A 100 -1.29 -2.72 4.34
N GLN A 101 -0.12 -2.08 4.25
CA GLN A 101 0.02 -0.83 3.48
C GLN A 101 -0.21 -1.08 1.99
N LEU A 102 0.38 -2.14 1.43
CA LEU A 102 0.21 -2.47 0.01
C LEU A 102 -1.21 -2.97 -0.28
N LEU A 103 -1.79 -3.79 0.60
CA LEU A 103 -3.18 -4.24 0.46
C LEU A 103 -4.16 -3.07 0.49
N THR A 104 -3.96 -2.10 1.39
CA THR A 104 -4.75 -0.87 1.43
C THR A 104 -4.60 -0.08 0.12
N ALA A 105 -3.38 0.01 -0.44
CA ALA A 105 -3.16 0.68 -1.72
C ALA A 105 -3.86 -0.04 -2.89
N CYS A 106 -3.91 -1.38 -2.87
CA CYS A 106 -4.71 -2.15 -3.83
C CYS A 106 -6.21 -1.89 -3.69
N ASP A 107 -6.72 -1.74 -2.46
CA ASP A 107 -8.12 -1.41 -2.23
C ASP A 107 -8.45 0.00 -2.76
N GLN A 108 -7.57 0.98 -2.52
CA GLN A 108 -7.71 2.33 -3.07
C GLN A 108 -7.67 2.34 -4.61
N LEU A 109 -6.81 1.50 -5.22
CA LEU A 109 -6.76 1.32 -6.67
C LEU A 109 -8.07 0.76 -7.21
N ARG A 110 -8.61 -0.29 -6.57
CA ARG A 110 -9.88 -0.91 -6.97
C ARG A 110 -11.02 0.09 -6.86
N ASP A 111 -11.08 0.84 -5.76
CA ASP A 111 -12.13 1.81 -5.52
C ASP A 111 -12.07 2.93 -6.57
N ALA A 112 -10.88 3.44 -6.91
CA ALA A 112 -10.68 4.39 -8.00
C ALA A 112 -11.10 3.79 -9.36
N ALA A 113 -10.68 2.58 -9.69
CA ALA A 113 -11.08 1.91 -10.93
C ALA A 113 -12.60 1.66 -11.04
N SER A 114 -13.31 1.58 -9.91
CA SER A 114 -14.75 1.35 -9.86
C SER A 114 -15.57 2.62 -10.09
N HIS A 115 -15.03 3.79 -9.73
CA HIS A 115 -15.79 5.05 -9.69
C HIS A 115 -15.23 6.14 -10.62
N ASP A 116 -13.94 6.11 -10.90
CA ASP A 116 -13.24 7.11 -11.71
C ASP A 116 -13.04 6.63 -13.15
N THR A 117 -12.67 7.56 -14.03
CA THR A 117 -12.28 7.24 -15.40
C THR A 117 -10.91 6.54 -15.39
N LEU A 118 -10.81 5.42 -16.11
CA LEU A 118 -9.53 4.77 -16.38
C LEU A 118 -8.59 5.70 -17.17
N GLY A 119 -7.30 5.39 -17.16
CA GLY A 119 -6.29 6.17 -17.86
C GLY A 119 -4.94 6.17 -17.15
N ASP A 120 -4.02 6.97 -17.69
CA ASP A 120 -2.60 6.98 -17.31
C ASP A 120 -2.37 7.16 -15.81
N THR A 121 -3.15 8.01 -15.15
CA THR A 121 -3.03 8.23 -13.70
C THR A 121 -3.27 6.94 -12.91
N LEU A 122 -4.27 6.15 -13.30
CA LEU A 122 -4.60 4.90 -12.62
C LEU A 122 -3.56 3.82 -12.95
N ALA A 123 -3.10 3.76 -14.20
CA ALA A 123 -2.01 2.88 -14.61
C ALA A 123 -0.72 3.18 -13.85
N GLN A 124 -0.34 4.45 -13.71
CA GLN A 124 0.83 4.87 -12.93
C GLN A 124 0.72 4.46 -11.46
N ARG A 125 -0.46 4.62 -10.85
CA ARG A 125 -0.69 4.16 -9.46
C ARG A 125 -0.59 2.64 -9.36
N PHE A 126 -1.15 1.90 -10.31
CA PHE A 126 -1.03 0.44 -10.38
C PHE A 126 0.45 0.02 -10.43
N THR A 127 1.21 0.59 -11.37
CA THR A 127 2.63 0.32 -11.54
C THR A 127 3.44 0.72 -10.30
N ALA A 128 3.08 1.82 -9.62
CA ALA A 128 3.74 2.23 -8.38
C ALA A 128 3.51 1.22 -7.24
N VAL A 129 2.27 0.71 -7.07
CA VAL A 129 1.96 -0.31 -6.07
C VAL A 129 2.67 -1.63 -6.39
N ALA A 130 2.64 -2.06 -7.65
CA ALA A 130 3.34 -3.26 -8.10
C ALA A 130 4.86 -3.15 -7.86
N ASN A 131 5.48 -2.04 -8.25
CA ASN A 131 6.91 -1.79 -7.99
C ASN A 131 7.24 -1.77 -6.50
N ALA A 132 6.41 -1.16 -5.66
CA ALA A 132 6.63 -1.14 -4.21
C ALA A 132 6.60 -2.56 -3.62
N ALA A 133 5.68 -3.42 -4.09
CA ALA A 133 5.64 -4.83 -3.71
C ALA A 133 6.87 -5.60 -4.19
N GLY A 134 7.26 -5.41 -5.45
CA GLY A 134 8.47 -6.03 -6.02
C GLY A 134 9.74 -5.62 -5.27
N LEU A 135 9.89 -4.35 -4.93
CA LEU A 135 11.02 -3.84 -4.14
C LEU A 135 11.03 -4.43 -2.72
N LEU A 136 9.88 -4.49 -2.05
CA LEU A 136 9.74 -5.11 -0.74
C LEU A 136 10.25 -6.56 -0.77
N VAL A 137 9.80 -7.35 -1.75
CA VAL A 137 10.19 -8.76 -1.86
C VAL A 137 11.65 -8.91 -2.31
N LYS A 138 12.17 -8.06 -3.20
CA LYS A 138 13.60 -8.03 -3.54
C LYS A 138 14.47 -7.75 -2.31
N HIS A 139 14.06 -6.85 -1.42
CA HIS A 139 14.76 -6.59 -0.16
C HIS A 139 14.68 -7.79 0.79
N TYR A 140 13.50 -8.39 0.92
CA TYR A 140 13.30 -9.60 1.72
C TYR A 140 14.17 -10.76 1.23
N ARG A 141 14.22 -11.01 -0.09
CA ARG A 141 15.03 -12.06 -0.71
C ARG A 141 16.51 -11.98 -0.33
N ARG A 142 17.05 -10.78 -0.19
CA ARG A 142 18.45 -10.53 0.23
C ARG A 142 18.72 -10.87 1.70
N SER A 143 17.69 -10.92 2.53
CA SER A 143 17.82 -11.39 3.93
C SER A 143 17.77 -12.90 4.08
N LEU A 144 17.35 -13.62 3.04
CA LEU A 144 17.30 -15.08 3.03
C LEU A 144 18.67 -15.67 2.64
N PRO A 145 18.97 -16.91 3.08
CA PRO A 145 20.16 -17.62 2.65
C PRO A 145 20.21 -17.70 1.11
N SER A 146 21.42 -17.60 0.58
CA SER A 146 21.69 -17.97 -0.81
C SER A 146 22.05 -19.44 -0.84
N ASP A 147 21.58 -20.17 -1.85
CA ASP A 147 21.86 -21.60 -2.05
C ASP A 147 23.37 -21.93 -2.20
N ASN A 148 24.22 -20.89 -2.30
CA ASN A 148 25.67 -20.98 -2.31
C ASN A 148 26.32 -21.19 -0.93
N ALA A 149 25.60 -21.71 0.06
CA ALA A 149 26.24 -22.24 1.25
C ALA A 149 26.96 -23.54 0.86
N ASP A 150 28.22 -23.41 0.44
CA ASP A 150 29.13 -24.53 0.20
C ASP A 150 29.02 -25.55 1.34
N PRO A 151 28.64 -26.82 1.09
CA PRO A 151 28.56 -27.84 2.13
C PRO A 151 29.95 -28.31 2.63
N HIS A 152 31.02 -27.58 2.29
CA HIS A 152 32.41 -27.96 2.50
C HIS A 152 33.29 -26.87 3.16
N ALA A 153 32.70 -25.86 3.81
CA ALA A 153 33.46 -24.89 4.61
C ALA A 153 33.86 -25.44 6.00
#